data_AF-A0A4R2SNU9-F1
#
_entry.id   AF-A0A4R2SNU9-F1
#
_cell.length_a   1.000
_cell.length_b   1.000
_cell.length_c   1.000
_cell.angle_alpha   90.00
_cell.angle_beta   90.00
_cell.angle_gamma   90.00
#
_symmetry.space_group_name_H-M   'P 1'
#
loop_
_entity.id
_entity.type
_entity.pdbx_description
1 polymer ?
#
loop_
_entity_poly.entity_id
_entity_poly.type
_entity_poly.pdbx_seq_one_letter_code
_entity_poly.pdbx_strand_id
1 'polypeptide(L)'
;MTFRKTARAGTFVRAMLAAVFVTAMPAVQAAPKARSHLDLDAIARQRFGNDAAWYRDRIPFFQSSDTMLDQVYYYRWQIVRAHQRDLGKLGYITTEFADDVSWQREPYASLNDATGFHLNELRWLNDRRFAADYIDYMYEQGGNNRHFTDYMADSVWSRYLVDGDQSAVLAHVPAMRTLYDAWFDHFDWSKNLYWVEPLLDATEYTISSIDASGGKD
;
A
#
# COMPACT_ATOMS: atom_id res chain seq x y z
N MET A 1 38.28 -71.06 14.42
CA MET A 1 39.07 -70.38 15.46
C MET A 1 38.08 -69.69 16.39
N THR A 2 38.01 -70.15 17.63
CA THR A 2 37.10 -69.71 18.70
C THR A 2 37.49 -68.31 19.18
N PHE A 3 36.55 -67.42 19.48
CA PHE A 3 36.52 -66.69 20.77
C PHE A 3 35.15 -66.04 21.04
N ARG A 4 34.64 -66.35 22.23
CA ARG A 4 33.59 -65.73 23.07
C ARG A 4 33.95 -64.24 23.37
N LYS A 5 33.14 -63.31 23.90
CA LYS A 5 31.84 -63.24 24.62
C LYS A 5 31.56 -61.73 24.90
N THR A 6 30.28 -61.34 25.01
CA THR A 6 29.68 -60.30 25.92
C THR A 6 30.14 -58.82 25.80
N ALA A 7 29.33 -57.77 26.01
CA ALA A 7 28.17 -57.60 26.89
C ALA A 7 27.20 -56.46 26.45
N ARG A 8 25.95 -56.67 26.88
CA ARG A 8 24.79 -55.80 27.16
C ARG A 8 24.97 -54.27 27.18
N ALA A 9 23.95 -53.57 26.68
CA ALA A 9 23.06 -52.73 27.50
C ALA A 9 21.79 -52.39 26.71
N GLY A 10 20.63 -52.77 27.24
CA GLY A 10 19.33 -52.33 26.72
C GLY A 10 18.95 -50.98 27.34
N THR A 11 18.41 -50.09 26.51
CA THR A 11 17.82 -48.83 26.97
C THR A 11 16.37 -48.83 26.53
N PHE A 12 15.46 -49.01 27.49
CA PHE A 12 14.04 -48.75 27.34
C PHE A 12 13.83 -47.24 27.26
N VAL A 13 13.40 -46.73 26.11
CA VAL A 13 12.85 -45.37 26.00
C VAL A 13 11.34 -45.46 26.18
N ARG A 14 10.86 -45.06 27.36
CA ARG A 14 9.44 -44.79 27.61
C ARG A 14 9.10 -43.46 26.92
N ALA A 15 8.26 -43.49 25.90
CA ALA A 15 7.63 -42.29 25.37
C ALA A 15 6.58 -41.79 26.38
N MET A 16 6.79 -40.62 26.98
CA MET A 16 5.77 -39.90 27.71
C MET A 16 4.88 -39.13 26.72
N LEU A 17 3.59 -39.46 26.65
CA LEU A 17 2.59 -38.58 26.05
C LEU A 17 2.36 -37.39 26.99
N ALA A 18 2.71 -36.20 26.54
CA ALA A 18 2.27 -34.95 27.18
C ALA A 18 0.84 -34.65 26.70
N ALA A 19 -0.13 -34.70 27.61
CA ALA A 19 -1.47 -34.22 27.35
C ALA A 19 -1.49 -32.68 27.41
N VAL A 20 -1.68 -32.02 26.28
CA VAL A 20 -1.91 -30.58 26.20
C VAL A 20 -3.37 -30.31 26.53
N PHE A 21 -3.65 -29.78 27.72
CA PHE A 21 -4.96 -29.24 28.05
C PHE A 21 -5.09 -27.84 27.42
N VAL A 22 -5.86 -27.74 26.35
CA VAL A 22 -6.30 -26.45 25.80
C VAL A 22 -7.44 -25.96 26.68
N THR A 23 -7.16 -24.98 27.55
CA THR A 23 -8.21 -24.24 28.26
C THR A 23 -8.90 -23.32 27.26
N ALA A 24 -10.15 -23.65 26.90
CA ALA A 24 -10.99 -22.74 26.12
C ALA A 24 -11.25 -21.47 26.95
N MET A 25 -10.73 -20.32 26.49
CA MET A 25 -11.12 -19.04 27.06
C MET A 25 -12.59 -18.79 26.75
N PRO A 26 -13.40 -18.31 27.72
CA PRO A 26 -14.79 -17.97 27.43
C PRO A 26 -14.81 -16.85 26.39
N ALA A 27 -15.55 -17.06 25.31
CA ALA A 27 -15.77 -16.03 24.31
C ALA A 27 -16.43 -14.82 24.98
N VAL A 28 -15.69 -13.71 25.07
CA VAL A 28 -16.27 -12.42 25.43
C VAL A 28 -17.26 -12.08 24.31
N GLN A 29 -18.54 -12.23 24.58
CA GLN A 29 -19.59 -11.80 23.69
C GLN A 29 -19.53 -10.27 23.62
N ALA A 30 -19.02 -9.76 22.50
CA ALA A 30 -19.03 -8.34 22.21
C ALA A 30 -20.47 -7.83 22.35
N ALA A 31 -20.66 -6.79 23.17
CA ALA A 31 -21.93 -6.09 23.23
C ALA A 31 -22.37 -5.72 21.81
N PRO A 32 -23.67 -5.81 21.47
CA PRO A 32 -24.14 -5.42 20.15
C PRO A 32 -23.76 -3.95 19.94
N LYS A 33 -22.81 -3.70 19.03
CA LYS A 33 -22.48 -2.34 18.60
C LYS A 33 -23.78 -1.76 18.05
N ALA A 34 -24.36 -0.80 18.77
CA ALA A 34 -25.41 0.03 18.23
C ALA A 34 -24.85 0.67 16.97
N ARG A 35 -25.29 0.21 15.80
CA ARG A 35 -24.99 0.89 14.54
C ARG A 35 -25.81 2.16 14.56
N SER A 36 -25.24 3.27 15.05
CA SER A 36 -25.73 4.56 14.60
C SER A 36 -25.38 4.62 13.12
N HIS A 37 -26.36 4.38 12.26
CA HIS A 37 -26.18 4.63 10.84
C HIS A 37 -26.00 6.14 10.71
N LEU A 38 -24.77 6.56 10.43
CA LEU A 38 -24.45 7.95 10.11
C LEU A 38 -25.42 8.44 9.02
N ASP A 39 -25.97 9.65 9.17
CA ASP A 39 -26.73 10.29 8.11
C ASP A 39 -25.75 10.79 7.04
N LEU A 40 -25.45 9.89 6.10
CA LEU A 40 -24.45 10.13 5.06
C LEU A 40 -24.82 11.32 4.16
N ASP A 41 -26.12 11.54 3.90
CA ASP A 41 -26.58 12.66 3.07
C ASP A 41 -26.43 13.99 3.80
N ALA A 42 -26.79 14.04 5.09
CA ALA A 42 -26.60 15.24 5.91
C ALA A 42 -25.11 15.57 6.05
N ILE A 43 -24.27 14.57 6.35
CA ILE A 43 -22.82 14.78 6.48
C ILE A 43 -22.22 15.22 5.15
N ALA A 44 -22.59 14.59 4.02
CA ALA A 44 -22.05 14.96 2.71
C ALA A 44 -22.39 16.41 2.35
N ARG A 45 -23.64 16.83 2.55
CA ARG A 45 -24.07 18.22 2.32
C ARG A 45 -23.35 19.19 3.24
N GLN A 46 -23.20 18.85 4.52
CA GLN A 46 -22.52 19.70 5.49
C GLN A 46 -21.04 19.88 5.17
N ARG A 47 -20.35 18.80 4.78
CA ARG A 47 -18.89 18.80 4.57
C ARG A 47 -18.47 19.27 3.18
N PHE A 48 -19.31 19.04 2.17
CA PHE A 48 -18.92 19.25 0.76
C PHE A 48 -19.87 20.16 -0.03
N GLY A 49 -21.02 20.58 0.54
CA GLY A 49 -21.95 21.50 -0.14
C GLY A 49 -22.42 20.98 -1.51
N ASN A 50 -22.21 21.78 -2.56
CA ASN A 50 -22.61 21.44 -3.93
C ASN A 50 -21.93 20.16 -4.45
N ASP A 51 -20.78 19.81 -3.89
CA ASP A 51 -20.01 18.64 -4.29
C ASP A 51 -20.44 17.34 -3.59
N ALA A 52 -21.41 17.40 -2.67
CA ALA A 52 -21.85 16.27 -1.86
C ALA A 52 -22.15 15.00 -2.68
N ALA A 53 -22.76 15.14 -3.86
CA ALA A 53 -23.11 14.02 -4.73
C ALA A 53 -21.88 13.22 -5.21
N TRP A 54 -20.72 13.87 -5.37
CA TRP A 54 -19.51 13.16 -5.75
C TRP A 54 -19.02 12.26 -4.62
N TYR A 55 -18.95 12.80 -3.39
CA TYR A 55 -18.39 12.11 -2.22
C TYR A 55 -19.32 11.04 -1.65
N ARG A 56 -20.64 11.29 -1.69
CA ARG A 56 -21.65 10.50 -0.99
C ARG A 56 -21.55 9.00 -1.23
N ASP A 57 -21.22 8.60 -2.45
CA ASP A 57 -21.09 7.19 -2.82
C ASP A 57 -19.64 6.75 -2.97
N ARG A 58 -18.68 7.67 -2.92
CA ARG A 58 -17.26 7.41 -3.22
C ARG A 58 -16.39 7.22 -2.00
N ILE A 59 -16.71 7.86 -0.87
CA ILE A 59 -15.86 7.79 0.33
C ILE A 59 -16.53 7.01 1.45
N PRO A 60 -15.75 6.38 2.35
CA PRO A 60 -16.24 6.00 3.66
C PRO A 60 -16.57 7.25 4.49
N PHE A 61 -17.57 7.15 5.36
CA PHE A 61 -17.93 8.23 6.27
C PHE A 61 -17.43 7.91 7.68
N PHE A 62 -16.95 8.95 8.34
CA PHE A 62 -16.32 8.87 9.65
C PHE A 62 -16.90 9.93 10.59
N GLN A 63 -17.05 9.56 11.86
CA GLN A 63 -17.39 10.49 12.91
C GLN A 63 -16.70 10.04 14.20
N SER A 64 -16.20 10.99 14.96
CA SER A 64 -15.59 10.77 16.25
C SER A 64 -16.06 11.81 17.28
N SER A 65 -15.60 11.66 18.53
CA SER A 65 -15.81 12.67 19.56
C SER A 65 -14.91 13.89 19.41
N ASP A 66 -13.87 13.81 18.56
CA ASP A 66 -12.95 14.90 18.28
C ASP A 66 -13.29 15.53 16.93
N THR A 67 -13.82 16.74 16.98
CA THR A 67 -14.26 17.44 15.77
C THR A 67 -13.11 17.82 14.84
N MET A 68 -11.87 17.91 15.34
CA MET A 68 -10.69 18.16 14.52
C MET A 68 -10.36 16.94 13.66
N LEU A 69 -10.45 15.72 14.22
CA LEU A 69 -10.23 14.49 13.45
C LEU A 69 -11.25 14.38 12.30
N ASP A 70 -12.51 14.68 12.57
CA ASP A 70 -13.55 14.69 11.54
C ASP A 70 -13.25 15.75 10.45
N GLN A 71 -12.85 16.96 10.84
CA GLN A 71 -12.50 18.02 9.89
C GLN A 71 -11.33 17.61 8.98
N VAL A 72 -10.25 17.08 9.55
CA VAL A 72 -9.08 16.60 8.79
C VAL A 72 -9.46 15.44 7.88
N TYR A 73 -10.26 14.49 8.36
CA TYR A 73 -10.74 13.35 7.57
C TYR A 73 -11.46 13.80 6.29
N TYR A 74 -12.45 14.67 6.42
CA TYR A 74 -13.21 15.15 5.26
C TYR A 74 -12.39 16.08 4.37
N TYR A 75 -11.50 16.90 4.93
CA TYR A 75 -10.58 17.73 4.16
C TYR A 75 -9.64 16.89 3.28
N ARG A 76 -9.06 15.80 3.82
CA ARG A 76 -8.18 14.91 3.05
C ARG A 76 -8.87 14.28 1.84
N TRP A 77 -10.15 13.94 1.95
CA TRP A 77 -10.93 13.48 0.80
C TRP A 77 -11.11 14.55 -0.28
N GLN A 78 -11.19 15.84 0.10
CA GLN A 78 -11.20 16.93 -0.89
C GLN A 78 -9.88 17.01 -1.65
N ILE A 79 -8.75 16.81 -0.95
CA ILE A 79 -7.43 16.74 -1.59
C ILE A 79 -7.34 15.54 -2.53
N VAL A 80 -7.78 14.34 -2.10
CA VAL A 80 -7.83 13.17 -2.99
C VAL A 80 -8.59 13.49 -4.29
N ARG A 81 -9.77 14.11 -4.19
CA ARG A 81 -10.55 14.50 -5.38
C ARG A 81 -9.83 15.53 -6.24
N ALA A 82 -9.24 16.56 -5.63
CA ALA A 82 -8.56 17.64 -6.34
C ALA A 82 -7.37 17.14 -7.18
N HIS A 83 -6.73 16.07 -6.75
CA HIS A 83 -5.59 15.46 -7.43
C HIS A 83 -5.97 14.38 -8.47
N GLN A 84 -7.27 14.09 -8.67
CA GLN A 84 -7.68 13.17 -9.73
C GLN A 84 -7.57 13.84 -11.10
N ARG A 85 -6.65 13.35 -11.95
CA ARG A 85 -6.45 13.82 -13.32
C ARG A 85 -7.02 12.80 -14.31
N ASP A 86 -7.96 13.24 -15.14
CA ASP A 86 -8.56 12.44 -16.20
C ASP A 86 -7.68 12.45 -17.45
N LEU A 87 -7.19 11.28 -17.86
CA LEU A 87 -6.31 11.08 -19.02
C LEU A 87 -7.12 10.65 -20.27
N GLY A 88 -8.45 10.75 -20.22
CA GLY A 88 -9.36 10.29 -21.26
C GLY A 88 -9.38 8.77 -21.35
N LYS A 89 -9.00 8.23 -22.51
CA LYS A 89 -9.03 6.78 -22.76
C LYS A 89 -8.07 5.96 -21.88
N LEU A 90 -7.10 6.62 -21.26
CA LEU A 90 -6.12 5.98 -20.35
C LEU A 90 -6.61 5.95 -18.90
N GLY A 91 -7.79 6.49 -18.61
CA GLY A 91 -8.37 6.49 -17.27
C GLY A 91 -7.85 7.63 -16.39
N TYR A 92 -7.86 7.43 -15.08
CA TYR A 92 -7.43 8.42 -14.09
C TYR A 92 -6.07 8.12 -13.48
N ILE A 93 -5.34 9.18 -13.12
CA ILE A 93 -4.21 9.12 -12.19
C ILE A 93 -4.42 10.08 -11.02
N THR A 94 -3.61 9.94 -9.97
CA THR A 94 -3.48 10.95 -8.91
C THR A 94 -2.15 11.69 -9.09
N THR A 95 -2.19 13.01 -9.24
CA THR A 95 -0.97 13.83 -9.30
C THR A 95 -0.42 14.12 -7.91
N GLU A 96 0.88 14.32 -7.80
CA GLU A 96 1.51 14.76 -6.56
C GLU A 96 1.38 16.29 -6.40
N PHE A 97 1.71 17.03 -7.46
CA PHE A 97 1.58 18.48 -7.51
C PHE A 97 0.30 18.88 -8.25
N ALA A 98 -0.31 19.99 -7.81
CA ALA A 98 -1.47 20.57 -8.48
C ALA A 98 -1.05 21.30 -9.77
N ASP A 99 0.02 22.07 -9.68
CA ASP A 99 0.67 22.73 -10.81
C ASP A 99 1.78 21.83 -11.39
N ASP A 100 2.07 22.03 -12.67
CA ASP A 100 3.10 21.24 -13.35
C ASP A 100 4.52 21.64 -12.86
N VAL A 101 5.37 20.64 -12.60
CA VAL A 101 6.76 20.80 -12.14
C VAL A 101 7.75 20.24 -13.15
N SER A 102 8.99 20.75 -13.19
CA SER A 102 9.92 20.42 -14.27
C SER A 102 10.46 18.99 -14.27
N TRP A 103 10.34 18.26 -13.16
CA TRP A 103 10.78 16.87 -13.01
C TRP A 103 9.65 15.84 -13.17
N GLN A 104 8.43 16.30 -13.42
CA GLN A 104 7.30 15.42 -13.64
C GLN A 104 7.38 14.68 -14.98
N ARG A 105 6.62 13.59 -15.08
CA ARG A 105 6.46 12.88 -16.34
C ARG A 105 5.38 13.50 -17.22
N GLU A 106 5.80 14.04 -18.36
CA GLU A 106 4.91 14.46 -19.43
C GLU A 106 4.25 13.27 -20.17
N PRO A 107 3.02 13.43 -20.70
CA PRO A 107 2.19 14.65 -20.74
C PRO A 107 1.22 14.80 -19.56
N TYR A 108 1.32 13.93 -18.54
CA TYR A 108 0.26 13.76 -17.56
C TYR A 108 0.63 14.18 -16.13
N ALA A 109 1.83 14.72 -15.91
CA ALA A 109 2.33 15.10 -14.58
C ALA A 109 2.37 13.94 -13.58
N SER A 110 2.73 12.74 -14.04
CA SER A 110 2.85 11.58 -13.17
C SER A 110 4.23 11.56 -12.50
N LEU A 111 4.26 11.20 -11.22
CA LEU A 111 5.46 11.00 -10.40
C LEU A 111 5.31 9.67 -9.65
N ASN A 112 6.29 8.77 -9.83
CA ASN A 112 6.15 7.37 -9.43
C ASN A 112 6.47 7.12 -7.94
N ASP A 113 7.27 7.97 -7.31
CA ASP A 113 7.51 8.04 -5.86
C ASP A 113 6.21 8.15 -5.05
N ALA A 114 5.30 9.02 -5.46
CA ALA A 114 4.06 9.28 -4.72
C ALA A 114 3.00 8.19 -4.92
N THR A 115 3.16 7.34 -5.94
CA THR A 115 2.13 6.40 -6.40
C THR A 115 1.71 5.42 -5.29
N GLY A 116 2.66 4.90 -4.52
CA GLY A 116 2.37 3.99 -3.41
C GLY A 116 1.53 4.66 -2.32
N PHE A 117 1.80 5.92 -1.99
CA PHE A 117 1.01 6.70 -1.01
C PHE A 117 -0.40 6.92 -1.54
N HIS A 118 -0.52 7.31 -2.81
CA HIS A 118 -1.81 7.52 -3.46
C HIS A 118 -2.67 6.25 -3.43
N LEU A 119 -2.14 5.11 -3.88
CA LEU A 119 -2.88 3.85 -3.91
C LEU A 119 -3.31 3.38 -2.50
N ASN A 120 -2.49 3.64 -1.47
CA ASN A 120 -2.84 3.32 -0.09
C ASN A 120 -3.98 4.18 0.49
N GLU A 121 -4.24 5.36 -0.07
CA GLU A 121 -5.42 6.19 0.23
C GLU A 121 -6.61 5.79 -0.68
N LEU A 122 -6.37 5.66 -1.99
CA LEU A 122 -7.41 5.33 -2.98
C LEU A 122 -8.04 3.96 -2.76
N ARG A 123 -7.36 2.99 -2.14
CA ARG A 123 -7.95 1.69 -1.79
C ARG A 123 -9.20 1.79 -0.89
N TRP A 124 -9.37 2.93 -0.21
CA TRP A 124 -10.55 3.18 0.62
C TRP A 124 -11.72 3.82 -0.15
N LEU A 125 -11.51 4.27 -1.40
CA LEU A 125 -12.62 4.73 -2.25
C LEU A 125 -13.52 3.55 -2.61
N ASN A 126 -14.83 3.76 -2.45
CA ASN A 126 -15.85 2.82 -2.90
C ASN A 126 -15.89 2.74 -4.44
N ASP A 127 -15.57 3.84 -5.13
CA ASP A 127 -15.39 3.88 -6.58
C ASP A 127 -13.99 3.36 -6.94
N ARG A 128 -13.94 2.09 -7.34
CA ARG A 128 -12.68 1.35 -7.57
C ARG A 128 -11.92 1.80 -8.81
N ARG A 129 -12.56 2.58 -9.70
CA ARG A 129 -11.98 3.01 -10.97
C ARG A 129 -10.70 3.82 -10.79
N PHE A 130 -10.64 4.75 -9.84
CA PHE A 130 -9.48 5.64 -9.67
C PHE A 130 -8.19 4.88 -9.35
N ALA A 131 -8.26 3.90 -8.46
CA ALA A 131 -7.10 3.07 -8.16
C ALA A 131 -6.77 2.10 -9.30
N ALA A 132 -7.79 1.49 -9.92
CA ALA A 132 -7.60 0.54 -11.01
C ALA A 132 -6.94 1.20 -12.23
N ASP A 133 -7.51 2.31 -12.72
CA ASP A 133 -6.97 3.05 -13.86
C ASP A 133 -5.54 3.53 -13.61
N TYR A 134 -5.23 3.97 -12.39
CA TYR A 134 -3.89 4.43 -12.05
C TYR A 134 -2.89 3.28 -12.04
N ILE A 135 -3.27 2.11 -11.50
CA ILE A 135 -2.44 0.89 -11.54
C ILE A 135 -2.19 0.46 -13.00
N ASP A 136 -3.24 0.45 -13.84
CA ASP A 136 -3.15 0.13 -15.26
C ASP A 136 -2.19 1.08 -15.98
N TYR A 137 -2.31 2.39 -15.74
CA TYR A 137 -1.44 3.39 -16.33
C TYR A 137 0.03 3.18 -15.93
N MET A 138 0.28 2.92 -14.65
CA MET A 138 1.64 2.78 -14.13
C MET A 138 2.31 1.49 -14.60
N TYR A 139 1.60 0.36 -14.68
CA TYR A 139 2.18 -0.91 -15.14
C TYR A 139 2.18 -1.09 -16.66
N GLU A 140 1.13 -0.65 -17.37
CA GLU A 140 0.91 -1.04 -18.77
C GLU A 140 1.12 0.11 -19.77
N GLN A 141 1.01 1.37 -19.31
CA GLN A 141 1.05 2.55 -20.20
C GLN A 141 2.35 3.37 -20.06
N GLY A 142 3.36 2.81 -19.39
CA GLY A 142 4.67 3.46 -19.22
C GLY A 142 4.65 4.62 -18.20
N GLY A 143 3.70 4.60 -17.27
CA GLY A 143 3.63 5.54 -16.15
C GLY A 143 4.75 5.36 -15.15
N ASN A 144 5.19 4.12 -14.89
CA ASN A 144 6.36 3.85 -14.07
C ASN A 144 7.62 3.65 -14.94
N ASN A 145 8.55 4.60 -14.87
CA ASN A 145 9.86 4.53 -15.52
C ASN A 145 11.01 4.26 -14.53
N ARG A 146 10.72 3.91 -13.27
CA ARG A 146 11.68 3.78 -12.16
C ARG A 146 12.51 5.04 -11.94
N HIS A 147 11.96 6.23 -12.22
CA HIS A 147 12.67 7.48 -11.93
C HIS A 147 12.94 7.59 -10.44
N PHE A 148 11.93 7.31 -9.62
CA PHE A 148 12.08 7.20 -8.18
C PHE A 148 11.90 5.76 -7.67
N THR A 149 12.28 5.49 -6.43
CA THR A 149 11.89 4.30 -5.68
C THR A 149 10.37 4.15 -5.69
N ASP A 150 9.86 2.94 -5.89
CA ASP A 150 8.44 2.65 -5.74
C ASP A 150 8.18 1.36 -4.96
N TYR A 151 7.03 1.34 -4.29
CA TYR A 151 6.49 0.17 -3.57
C TYR A 151 5.08 -0.16 -4.09
N MET A 152 4.87 -0.02 -5.40
CA MET A 152 3.55 -0.15 -6.01
C MET A 152 2.98 -1.56 -5.88
N ALA A 153 3.82 -2.61 -5.98
CA ALA A 153 3.37 -4.00 -5.84
C ALA A 153 2.77 -4.27 -4.44
N ASP A 154 3.37 -3.73 -3.39
CA ASP A 154 2.80 -3.77 -2.02
C ASP A 154 1.47 -3.02 -1.97
N SER A 155 1.38 -1.85 -2.60
CA SER A 155 0.17 -1.04 -2.60
C SER A 155 -0.99 -1.72 -3.34
N VAL A 156 -0.73 -2.42 -4.45
CA VAL A 156 -1.75 -3.23 -5.16
C VAL A 156 -2.19 -4.42 -4.31
N TRP A 157 -1.27 -5.11 -3.65
CA TRP A 157 -1.62 -6.17 -2.70
C TRP A 157 -2.47 -5.62 -1.53
N SER A 158 -2.06 -4.50 -0.95
CA SER A 158 -2.77 -3.77 0.09
C SER A 158 -4.18 -3.34 -0.31
N ARG A 159 -4.40 -3.02 -1.60
CA ARG A 159 -5.73 -2.77 -2.16
C ARG A 159 -6.56 -4.06 -2.22
N TYR A 160 -5.98 -5.15 -2.71
CA TYR A 160 -6.65 -6.46 -2.76
C TYR A 160 -7.12 -6.92 -1.37
N LEU A 161 -6.35 -6.65 -0.31
CA LEU A 161 -6.77 -6.95 1.06
C LEU A 161 -8.01 -6.16 1.52
N VAL A 162 -8.33 -5.03 0.87
CA VAL A 162 -9.51 -4.20 1.17
C VAL A 162 -10.72 -4.60 0.30
N ASP A 163 -10.52 -4.77 -1.00
CA ASP A 163 -11.63 -4.99 -1.94
C ASP A 163 -11.86 -6.47 -2.32
N GLY A 164 -10.88 -7.34 -2.09
CA GLY A 164 -10.94 -8.77 -2.40
C GLY A 164 -10.91 -9.10 -3.89
N ASP A 165 -10.59 -8.14 -4.77
CA ASP A 165 -10.58 -8.36 -6.21
C ASP A 165 -9.32 -9.11 -6.65
N GLN A 166 -9.39 -10.44 -6.58
CA GLN A 166 -8.30 -11.32 -6.97
C GLN A 166 -7.96 -11.19 -8.46
N SER A 167 -8.95 -10.90 -9.32
CA SER A 167 -8.73 -10.82 -10.76
C SER A 167 -7.86 -9.62 -11.13
N ALA A 168 -8.12 -8.47 -10.49
CA ALA A 168 -7.36 -7.24 -10.71
C ALA A 168 -5.90 -7.39 -10.27
N VAL A 169 -5.62 -7.95 -9.09
CA VAL A 169 -4.23 -8.13 -8.63
C VAL A 169 -3.46 -9.12 -9.50
N LEU A 170 -4.09 -10.22 -9.93
CA LEU A 170 -3.43 -11.23 -10.76
C LEU A 170 -3.13 -10.75 -12.18
N ALA A 171 -3.93 -9.82 -12.71
CA ALA A 171 -3.73 -9.27 -14.06
C ALA A 171 -2.34 -8.60 -14.22
N HIS A 172 -1.83 -7.95 -13.16
CA HIS A 172 -0.58 -7.19 -13.21
C HIS A 172 0.66 -7.95 -12.74
N VAL A 173 0.54 -9.20 -12.28
CA VAL A 173 1.69 -10.00 -11.81
C VAL A 173 2.85 -10.06 -12.83
N PRO A 174 2.61 -10.22 -14.15
CA PRO A 174 3.69 -10.18 -15.13
C PRO A 174 4.45 -8.85 -15.16
N ALA A 175 3.73 -7.72 -15.11
CA ALA A 175 4.33 -6.39 -15.08
C ALA A 175 5.07 -6.14 -13.78
N MET A 176 4.50 -6.55 -12.63
CA MET A 176 5.15 -6.49 -11.31
C MET A 176 6.48 -7.25 -11.29
N ARG A 177 6.52 -8.46 -11.86
CA ARG A 177 7.77 -9.24 -11.96
C ARG A 177 8.80 -8.54 -12.83
N THR A 178 8.36 -8.02 -13.98
CA THR A 178 9.26 -7.28 -14.90
C THR A 178 9.88 -6.08 -14.20
N LEU A 179 9.09 -5.32 -13.45
CA LEU A 179 9.56 -4.18 -12.66
C LEU A 179 10.51 -4.62 -11.53
N TYR A 180 10.15 -5.66 -10.78
CA TYR A 180 10.98 -6.22 -9.70
C TYR A 180 12.35 -6.68 -10.21
N ASP A 181 12.37 -7.43 -11.32
CA ASP A 181 13.61 -7.92 -11.92
C ASP A 181 14.47 -6.75 -12.45
N ALA A 182 13.84 -5.70 -12.97
CA ALA A 182 14.53 -4.51 -13.45
C ALA A 182 15.29 -3.79 -12.33
N TRP A 183 14.83 -3.85 -11.08
CA TRP A 183 15.51 -3.25 -9.93
C TRP A 183 16.79 -3.99 -9.49
N PHE A 184 17.12 -5.16 -10.06
CA PHE A 184 18.38 -5.84 -9.74
C PHE A 184 19.64 -5.06 -10.18
N ASP A 185 19.50 -4.03 -11.03
CA ASP A 185 20.57 -3.07 -11.32
C ASP A 185 20.95 -2.21 -10.10
N HIS A 186 20.11 -2.16 -9.07
CA HIS A 186 20.32 -1.49 -7.79
C HIS A 186 20.60 -2.45 -6.62
N PHE A 187 20.83 -3.75 -6.89
CA PHE A 187 21.15 -4.73 -5.85
C PHE A 187 22.66 -5.02 -5.76
N ASP A 188 23.26 -4.74 -4.62
CA ASP A 188 24.66 -5.09 -4.34
C ASP A 188 24.75 -6.52 -3.79
N TRP A 189 25.08 -7.47 -4.67
CA TRP A 189 25.24 -8.89 -4.34
C TRP A 189 26.34 -9.17 -3.31
N SER A 190 27.36 -8.31 -3.19
CA SER A 190 28.43 -8.49 -2.19
C SER A 190 27.96 -8.15 -0.78
N LYS A 191 26.94 -7.28 -0.67
CA LYS A 191 26.36 -6.81 0.60
C LYS A 191 24.99 -7.41 0.89
N ASN A 192 24.35 -8.02 -0.12
CA ASN A 192 22.98 -8.52 -0.06
C ASN A 192 21.97 -7.43 0.32
N LEU A 193 22.13 -6.24 -0.28
CA LEU A 193 21.31 -5.05 -0.01
C LEU A 193 21.01 -4.30 -1.31
N TYR A 194 19.82 -3.71 -1.40
CA TYR A 194 19.51 -2.69 -2.39
C TYR A 194 20.13 -1.34 -1.99
N TRP A 195 20.42 -0.51 -2.98
CA TRP A 195 20.86 0.87 -2.78
C TRP A 195 20.10 1.80 -3.73
N VAL A 196 19.86 3.02 -3.29
CA VAL A 196 19.32 4.11 -4.10
C VAL A 196 19.93 5.41 -3.58
N GLU A 197 20.17 6.38 -4.46
CA GLU A 197 20.59 7.71 -4.01
C GLU A 197 19.39 8.51 -3.48
N PRO A 198 19.54 9.36 -2.47
CA PRO A 198 18.40 10.03 -1.82
C PRO A 198 17.54 10.88 -2.75
N LEU A 199 18.12 11.45 -3.82
CA LEU A 199 17.36 12.18 -4.84
C LEU A 199 16.32 11.26 -5.50
N LEU A 200 16.71 10.06 -5.90
CA LEU A 200 15.82 9.06 -6.49
C LEU A 200 14.94 8.35 -5.45
N ASP A 201 15.09 8.66 -4.17
CA ASP A 201 14.16 8.26 -3.11
C ASP A 201 13.26 9.42 -2.66
N ALA A 202 13.25 10.53 -3.40
CA ALA A 202 12.53 11.77 -3.06
C ALA A 202 12.83 12.30 -1.65
N THR A 203 14.07 12.10 -1.18
CA THR A 203 14.56 12.55 0.14
C THR A 203 15.85 13.36 0.02
N GLU A 204 15.87 14.25 -0.98
CA GLU A 204 16.90 15.27 -1.14
C GLU A 204 17.12 16.03 0.18
N TYR A 205 18.39 16.23 0.55
CA TYR A 205 18.81 16.92 1.78
C TYR A 205 18.61 16.16 3.11
N THR A 206 18.44 14.84 3.09
CA THR A 206 18.61 14.02 4.30
C THR A 206 20.09 13.95 4.75
N ILE A 207 20.35 13.59 6.02
CA ILE A 207 21.73 13.40 6.52
C ILE A 207 22.48 12.36 5.67
N SER A 208 21.82 11.31 5.21
CA SER A 208 22.40 10.30 4.31
C SER A 208 22.65 10.80 2.88
N SER A 209 22.25 12.03 2.54
CA SER A 209 22.37 12.62 1.21
C SER A 209 23.59 13.55 1.06
N ILE A 210 23.50 14.50 0.13
CA ILE A 210 24.53 15.47 -0.26
C ILE A 210 25.14 16.18 0.95
N ASP A 211 24.31 16.57 1.93
CA ASP A 211 24.75 17.40 3.07
C ASP A 211 25.79 16.75 4.00
N ALA A 212 25.79 15.41 4.15
CA ALA A 212 26.81 14.74 4.96
C ALA A 212 27.83 13.91 4.16
N SER A 213 27.52 13.58 2.91
CA SER A 213 28.43 12.81 2.04
C SER A 213 29.46 13.68 1.33
N GLY A 214 29.22 15.00 1.22
CA GLY A 214 30.03 15.89 0.39
C GLY A 214 29.85 15.67 -1.11
N GLY A 215 28.74 15.04 -1.51
CA GLY A 215 28.34 14.89 -2.90
C GLY A 215 28.09 16.24 -3.58
N LYS A 216 28.13 16.27 -4.91
CA LYS A 216 27.72 17.42 -5.72
C LYS A 216 26.74 16.93 -6.78
N ASP A 217 25.79 17.80 -7.12
CA ASP A 217 24.89 17.64 -8.26
C ASP A 217 25.65 17.47 -9.59
#